data_AF-A0A350ISD5-F1
#
_entry.id   AF-A0A350ISD5-F1
#
_cell.length_a   1.000
_cell.length_b   1.000
_cell.length_c   1.000
_cell.angle_alpha   90.00
_cell.angle_beta   90.00
_cell.angle_gamma   90.00
#
_symmetry.space_group_name_H-M   'P 1'
#
loop_
_entity.id
_entity.type
_entity.pdbx_description
1 polymer ?
#
loop_
_entity_poly.entity_id
_entity_poly.type
_entity_poly.pdbx_seq_one_letter_code
_entity_poly.pdbx_strand_id
1 'polypeptide(L)'
;EVAELYVEPDARGQGVATALVGEAMRIFRERAVSFVAVWTRPDNPAALSVYRNHGFEPTEQTVLTWLPLPGRGRPDAGPGGERGADNHAP
;
A
#
# COMPACT_ATOMS: atom_id res chain seq x y z
N GLU A 1 1.10 5.70 -8.42
CA GLU A 1 0.85 5.38 -7.01
C GLU A 1 1.21 6.58 -6.14
N VAL A 2 0.58 6.72 -4.97
CA VAL A 2 1.08 7.59 -3.89
C VAL A 2 1.90 6.71 -2.95
N ALA A 3 3.22 6.77 -3.06
CA ALA A 3 4.12 5.85 -2.36
C ALA A 3 4.24 6.18 -0.86
N GLU A 4 4.53 7.45 -0.53
CA GLU A 4 4.66 7.92 0.84
C GLU A 4 4.10 9.34 0.97
N LEU A 5 3.34 9.58 2.05
CA LEU A 5 2.81 10.89 2.40
C LEU A 5 2.96 11.08 3.91
N TYR A 6 3.70 12.10 4.31
CA TYR A 6 3.89 12.46 5.71
C TYR A 6 3.57 13.94 5.91
N VAL A 7 2.88 14.23 7.02
CA VAL A 7 2.67 15.59 7.48
C VAL A 7 3.27 15.69 8.88
N GLU A 8 4.19 16.63 9.04
CA GLU A 8 4.80 16.99 10.31
C GLU A 8 3.73 17.19 11.39
N PRO A 9 3.93 16.72 12.63
CA PRO A 9 2.92 16.81 13.68
C PRO A 9 2.33 18.21 13.85
N ASP A 10 3.18 19.24 13.79
CA ASP A 10 2.80 20.65 13.98
C ASP A 10 1.98 21.21 12.80
N ALA A 11 2.04 20.58 11.64
CA ALA A 11 1.30 20.94 10.43
C ALA A 11 -0.02 20.16 10.26
N ARG A 12 -0.36 19.26 11.20
CA ARG A 12 -1.60 18.47 11.15
C ARG A 12 -2.83 19.32 11.48
N GLY A 13 -3.99 18.88 11.02
CA GLY A 13 -5.25 19.60 11.21
C GLY A 13 -5.44 20.83 10.32
N GLN A 14 -4.45 21.17 9.49
CA GLN A 14 -4.49 22.35 8.60
C GLN A 14 -4.85 22.01 7.14
N GLY A 15 -5.24 20.76 6.86
CA GLY A 15 -5.62 20.33 5.50
C GLY A 15 -4.45 20.06 4.55
N VAL A 16 -3.20 20.09 5.02
CA VAL A 16 -1.99 19.86 4.18
C VAL A 16 -2.07 18.54 3.40
N ALA A 17 -2.43 17.44 4.07
CA ALA A 17 -2.57 16.13 3.41
C ALA A 17 -3.63 16.15 2.30
N THR A 18 -4.78 16.79 2.54
CA THR A 18 -5.84 16.97 1.54
C THR A 18 -5.36 17.77 0.35
N ALA A 19 -4.60 18.85 0.58
CA ALA A 19 -4.04 19.65 -0.52
C ALA A 19 -3.06 18.83 -1.37
N LEU A 20 -2.15 18.08 -0.73
CA LEU A 20 -1.17 17.25 -1.41
C LEU A 20 -1.82 16.11 -2.22
N VAL A 21 -2.79 15.40 -1.65
CA VAL A 21 -3.52 14.33 -2.37
C VAL A 21 -4.38 14.92 -3.49
N GLY A 22 -5.03 16.06 -3.27
CA GLY A 22 -5.77 16.78 -4.31
C GLY A 22 -4.90 17.14 -5.51
N GLU A 23 -3.69 17.62 -5.26
CA GLU A 23 -2.72 17.96 -6.30
C GLU A 23 -2.22 16.72 -7.05
N ALA A 24 -1.91 15.63 -6.32
CA ALA A 24 -1.57 14.36 -6.95
C ALA A 24 -2.70 13.88 -7.89
N MET A 25 -3.96 13.96 -7.43
CA MET A 25 -5.13 13.60 -8.25
C MET A 25 -5.30 14.51 -9.47
N ARG A 26 -4.98 15.81 -9.37
CA ARG A 26 -4.96 16.71 -10.53
C ARG A 26 -3.95 16.23 -11.57
N ILE A 27 -2.72 15.93 -11.14
CA ILE A 27 -1.65 15.43 -12.01
C ILE A 27 -2.05 14.10 -12.67
N PHE A 28 -2.68 13.18 -11.93
CA PHE A 28 -3.16 11.90 -12.47
C PHE A 28 -4.21 12.09 -13.56
N ARG A 29 -5.17 13.00 -13.36
CA ARG A 29 -6.17 13.33 -14.38
C ARG A 29 -5.54 13.93 -15.64
N GLU A 30 -4.61 14.87 -15.48
CA GLU A 30 -3.92 15.51 -16.61
C GLU A 30 -3.11 14.53 -17.46
N ARG A 31 -2.58 13.49 -16.82
CA ARG A 31 -1.82 12.42 -17.49
C ARG A 31 -2.70 11.27 -17.96
N ALA A 32 -4.02 11.38 -17.86
CA ALA A 32 -4.99 10.33 -18.20
C ALA A 32 -4.67 8.98 -17.52
N VAL A 33 -4.21 9.01 -16.27
CA VAL A 33 -3.95 7.80 -15.48
C VAL A 33 -5.28 7.11 -15.21
N SER A 34 -5.39 5.84 -15.57
CA SER A 34 -6.61 5.03 -15.40
C SER A 34 -6.70 4.33 -14.05
N PHE A 35 -5.59 4.21 -13.31
CA PHE A 35 -5.55 3.51 -12.04
C PHE A 35 -4.55 4.14 -11.06
N VAL A 36 -4.99 4.33 -9.82
CA VAL A 36 -4.17 4.83 -8.71
C VAL A 36 -4.51 4.01 -7.47
N ALA A 37 -3.48 3.47 -6.83
CA ALA A 37 -3.59 2.81 -5.53
C ALA A 37 -2.78 3.57 -4.49
N VAL A 38 -3.13 3.31 -3.23
CA VAL A 38 -2.36 3.71 -2.05
C VAL A 38 -2.56 2.64 -0.98
N TRP A 39 -1.47 2.26 -0.31
CA TRP A 39 -1.52 1.32 0.79
C TRP A 39 -1.56 2.08 2.11
N THR A 40 -2.47 1.69 2.99
CA THR A 40 -2.56 2.27 4.33
C THR A 40 -3.13 1.25 5.29
N ARG A 41 -2.59 1.23 6.50
CA ARG A 41 -3.08 0.35 7.55
C ARG A 41 -4.49 0.79 8.00
N PRO A 42 -5.41 -0.15 8.30
CA PRO A 42 -6.76 0.19 8.74
C PRO A 42 -6.83 1.04 10.02
N ASP A 43 -5.77 1.01 10.84
CA ASP A 43 -5.64 1.75 12.09
C ASP A 43 -5.18 3.22 11.91
N ASN A 44 -5.10 3.71 10.66
CA ASN A 44 -4.79 5.10 10.35
C ASN A 44 -6.03 5.86 9.84
N PRO A 45 -6.99 6.24 10.72
CA PRO A 45 -8.24 6.87 10.32
C PRO A 45 -8.04 8.24 9.66
N ALA A 46 -6.97 8.96 10.00
CA ALA A 46 -6.65 10.26 9.41
C ALA A 46 -6.31 10.13 7.92
N ALA A 47 -5.41 9.20 7.57
CA ALA A 47 -5.08 8.94 6.17
C ALA A 47 -6.29 8.40 5.38
N LEU A 48 -7.03 7.45 5.97
CA LEU A 48 -8.24 6.91 5.34
C LEU A 48 -9.29 8.00 5.06
N SER A 49 -9.44 8.99 5.95
CA SER A 49 -10.34 10.13 5.74
C SER A 49 -9.92 10.96 4.52
N VAL A 50 -8.63 11.28 4.40
CA VAL A 50 -8.08 12.03 3.25
C VAL A 50 -8.34 11.27 1.94
N TYR A 51 -8.01 9.98 1.87
CA TYR A 51 -8.19 9.20 0.65
C TYR A 51 -9.66 9.09 0.24
N ARG A 52 -10.56 8.82 1.19
CA ARG A 52 -12.01 8.75 0.91
C ARG A 52 -12.55 10.08 0.39
N ASN A 53 -12.08 11.21 0.92
CA ASN A 53 -12.48 12.54 0.42
C ASN A 53 -12.04 12.80 -1.03
N HIS A 54 -11.06 12.05 -1.54
CA HIS A 54 -10.59 12.11 -2.92
C HIS A 54 -11.12 10.97 -3.81
N GLY A 55 -12.13 10.22 -3.34
CA GLY A 55 -12.80 9.18 -4.13
C GLY A 55 -12.07 7.83 -4.16
N PHE A 56 -11.10 7.61 -3.28
CA PHE A 56 -10.53 6.28 -3.09
C PHE A 56 -11.53 5.40 -2.34
N GLU A 57 -11.66 4.17 -2.82
CA GLU A 57 -12.46 3.13 -2.19
C GLU A 57 -11.58 1.96 -1.75
N PRO A 58 -11.91 1.27 -0.64
CA PRO A 58 -11.21 0.05 -0.25
C PRO A 58 -11.32 -1.00 -1.35
N THR A 59 -10.19 -1.60 -1.72
CA THR A 59 -10.16 -2.75 -2.62
C THR A 59 -9.86 -4.01 -1.82
N GLU A 60 -10.59 -5.08 -2.06
CA GLU A 60 -10.20 -6.41 -1.58
C GLU A 60 -9.06 -6.95 -2.46
N GLN A 61 -7.92 -7.26 -1.84
CA GLN A 61 -6.80 -7.89 -2.52
C GLN A 61 -6.55 -9.27 -1.93
N THR A 62 -6.54 -10.30 -2.77
CA THR A 62 -6.18 -11.65 -2.37
C THR A 62 -4.69 -11.67 -2.00
N VAL A 63 -4.40 -11.92 -0.73
CA VAL A 63 -3.04 -12.13 -0.24
C VAL A 63 -2.80 -13.63 -0.12
N LEU A 64 -1.83 -14.15 -0.88
CA LEU A 64 -1.37 -15.52 -0.77
C LEU A 64 -0.10 -15.53 0.07
N THR A 65 -0.16 -16.10 1.27
CA THR A 65 0.99 -16.18 2.18
C THR A 65 1.48 -17.61 2.24
N TRP A 66 2.70 -17.86 1.78
CA TRP A 66 3.44 -19.07 2.14
C TRP A 66 4.37 -18.75 3.31
N LEU A 67 4.06 -19.31 4.48
CA LEU A 67 4.90 -19.21 5.67
C LEU A 67 5.43 -20.61 5.99
N PRO A 68 6.75 -20.87 5.84
CA PRO A 68 7.32 -22.11 6.32
C PRO A 68 7.29 -22.06 7.86
N LEU A 69 6.25 -22.64 8.46
CA LEU A 69 6.20 -22.80 9.90
C LEU A 69 7.28 -23.82 10.31
N PRO A 70 8.29 -23.43 11.12
CA PRO A 70 9.21 -24.42 11.68
C PRO A 70 8.39 -25.37 12.56
N GLY A 71 8.32 -26.65 12.19
CA GLY A 71 7.70 -27.70 13.01
C GLY A 71 6.50 -28.45 12.43
N ARG A 72 6.05 -28.17 11.20
CA ARG A 72 5.30 -29.19 10.43
C ARG A 72 6.26 -29.83 9.43
N GLY A 73 6.81 -30.98 9.83
CA GLY A 73 7.62 -31.81 8.94
C GLY A 73 6.88 -32.02 7.62
N ARG A 74 7.53 -31.63 6.52
CA ARG A 74 7.17 -32.14 5.20
C ARG A 74 7.49 -33.64 5.23
N PRO A 75 6.57 -34.55 4.84
CA PRO A 75 6.99 -35.91 4.55
C PRO A 75 7.97 -35.81 3.38
N ASP A 76 9.18 -36.28 3.64
CA ASP A 76 10.38 -36.24 2.80
C ASP A 76 10.15 -35.97 1.31
N ALA A 77 10.78 -34.89 0.83
CA ALA A 77 11.24 -34.85 -0.55
C ALA A 77 12.63 -34.21 -0.54
N GLY A 78 13.60 -34.94 -1.10
CA GLY A 78 15.04 -34.74 -0.99
C GLY A 78 15.61 -33.46 -1.59
N PRO A 79 16.96 -33.37 -1.69
CA PRO A 79 17.69 -32.12 -1.78
C PRO A 79 17.58 -31.53 -3.19
N GLY A 80 17.26 -30.24 -3.28
CA GLY A 80 17.24 -29.54 -4.55
C GLY A 80 16.99 -28.04 -4.42
N GLY A 81 18.07 -27.27 -4.31
CA GLY A 81 18.20 -25.97 -4.95
C GLY A 81 17.62 -24.75 -4.24
N GLU A 82 18.49 -24.03 -3.54
CA GLU A 82 18.31 -22.63 -3.17
C GLU A 82 18.02 -21.75 -4.39
N ARG A 83 17.01 -20.86 -4.28
CA ARG A 83 17.04 -19.55 -4.93
C ARG A 83 16.36 -18.54 -4.02
N GLY A 84 17.14 -17.52 -3.61
CA GLY A 84 16.66 -16.34 -2.92
C GLY A 84 15.53 -15.70 -3.71
N ALA A 85 14.44 -15.39 -3.02
CA ALA A 85 13.34 -14.61 -3.56
C ALA A 85 13.43 -13.21 -2.95
N ASP A 86 14.19 -12.37 -3.62
CA ASP A 86 14.24 -10.93 -3.48
C ASP A 86 12.84 -10.42 -3.85
N ASN A 87 12.00 -10.25 -2.83
CA ASN A 87 10.61 -9.84 -2.99
C ASN A 87 10.54 -8.32 -3.10
N HIS A 88 10.93 -7.79 -4.25
CA HIS A 88 10.66 -6.41 -4.63
C HIS A 88 9.35 -6.42 -5.43
N ALA A 89 8.25 -5.99 -4.80
CA ALA A 89 7.02 -5.68 -5.51
C ALA A 89 7.24 -4.37 -6.31
N PRO A 90 6.72 -4.29 -7.56
CA PRO A 90 6.80 -3.08 -8.38
C PRO A 90 5.96 -1.92 -7.83
#